data_AF-A0A367JFE7-F1
#
_entry.id   AF-A0A367JFE7-F1
#
_cell.length_a   1.000
_cell.length_b   1.000
_cell.length_c   1.000
_cell.angle_alpha   90.00
_cell.angle_beta   90.00
_cell.angle_gamma   90.00
#
_symmetry.space_group_name_H-M   'P 1'
#
loop_
_entity.id
_entity.type
_entity.pdbx_description
1 polymer ?
#
loop_
_entity_poly.entity_id
_entity_poly.type
_entity_poly.pdbx_seq_one_letter_code
_entity_poly.pdbx_strand_id
1 'polypeptide(L)'
;MKDDYINVFKLKEILAEESTVVPVNAPVTLCGDIHGQFYDLLKIFEVGGSLPETSYVFMGDFVDRGRYSLETLTLLLLYKVKYPERIT
;
A
#
# COMPACT_ATOMS: atom_id res chain seq x y z
N MET A 1 -15.21 -12.47 -0.47
CA MET A 1 -16.29 -11.76 -1.20
C MET A 1 -17.19 -10.92 -0.29
N LYS A 2 -17.69 -11.40 0.86
CA LYS A 2 -18.41 -10.53 1.83
C LYS A 2 -17.46 -9.67 2.69
N ASP A 3 -16.30 -10.20 3.04
CA ASP A 3 -15.30 -9.48 3.83
C ASP A 3 -14.62 -8.34 3.06
N ASP A 4 -14.54 -8.44 1.72
CA ASP A 4 -13.89 -7.45 0.87
C ASP A 4 -14.65 -6.10 0.85
N TYR A 5 -15.99 -6.13 0.93
CA TYR A 5 -16.79 -4.90 0.99
C TYR A 5 -16.63 -4.15 2.31
N ILE A 6 -16.45 -4.87 3.43
CA ILE A 6 -16.20 -4.27 4.75
C ILE A 6 -14.88 -3.49 4.74
N ASN A 7 -13.88 -3.99 4.00
CA ASN A 7 -12.56 -3.37 3.92
C ASN A 7 -12.56 -2.03 3.18
N VAL A 8 -13.43 -1.83 2.18
CA VAL A 8 -13.47 -0.57 1.40
C VAL A 8 -14.05 0.58 2.21
N PHE A 9 -15.11 0.35 3.01
CA PHE A 9 -15.66 1.40 3.87
C PHE A 9 -14.65 1.81 4.95
N LYS A 10 -14.00 0.82 5.57
CA LYS A 10 -12.96 1.04 6.56
C LYS A 10 -11.74 1.79 5.97
N LEU A 11 -11.37 1.49 4.73
CA LEU A 11 -10.29 2.20 4.04
C LEU A 11 -10.58 3.71 3.95
N LYS A 12 -11.80 4.09 3.56
CA LYS A 12 -12.16 5.50 3.42
C LYS A 12 -12.05 6.24 4.75
N GLU A 13 -12.43 5.60 5.86
CA GLU A 13 -12.31 6.16 7.21
C GLU A 13 -10.83 6.31 7.60
N ILE A 14 -10.01 5.26 7.42
CA ILE A 14 -8.57 5.30 7.70
C ILE A 14 -7.89 6.45 6.95
N LEU A 15 -8.13 6.56 5.63
CA LEU A 15 -7.51 7.59 4.81
C LEU A 15 -8.04 8.99 5.11
N ALA A 16 -9.27 9.13 5.61
CA ALA A 16 -9.84 10.43 5.99
C ALA A 16 -9.34 10.93 7.34
N GLU A 17 -9.00 10.02 8.25
CA GLU A 17 -8.45 10.35 9.58
C GLU A 17 -6.93 10.59 9.54
N GLU A 18 -6.24 10.07 8.53
CA GLU A 18 -4.79 10.20 8.38
C GLU A 18 -4.39 11.64 8.05
N SER A 19 -3.36 12.14 8.75
CA SER A 19 -2.84 13.49 8.50
C SER A 19 -2.15 13.56 7.13
N THR A 20 -2.18 14.73 6.50
CA THR A 20 -1.39 15.00 5.28
C THR A 20 0.11 14.79 5.51
N VAL A 21 0.59 14.94 6.75
CA VAL A 21 1.97 14.67 7.15
C VAL A 21 1.98 13.54 8.16
N VAL A 22 2.41 12.36 7.74
CA VAL A 22 2.46 11.15 8.58
C VAL A 22 3.87 10.98 9.13
N PRO A 23 4.06 10.97 10.47
CA PRO A 23 5.36 10.66 11.06
C PRO A 23 5.67 9.17 10.89
N VAL A 24 6.87 8.85 10.41
CA VAL A 24 7.29 7.46 10.14
C VAL A 24 8.53 7.12 10.96
N ASN A 25 8.50 5.98 11.66
CA ASN A 25 9.62 5.49 12.47
C ASN A 25 10.51 4.54 11.67
N ALA A 26 11.82 4.77 11.67
CA ALA A 26 12.80 3.88 11.07
C ALA A 26 12.93 2.55 11.86
N PRO A 27 13.34 1.44 11.22
CA PRO A 27 13.70 1.29 9.80
C PRO A 27 12.48 1.16 8.88
N VAL A 28 12.53 1.80 7.71
CA VAL A 28 11.47 1.73 6.68
C VAL A 28 12.03 1.54 5.28
N THR A 29 11.24 0.92 4.40
CA THR A 29 11.51 0.78 2.97
C THR A 29 10.73 1.86 2.21
N LEU A 30 11.45 2.73 1.51
CA LEU A 30 10.87 3.77 0.66
C LEU A 30 10.69 3.23 -0.76
N CYS A 31 9.47 3.33 -1.28
CA CYS A 31 9.09 2.89 -2.62
C CYS A 31 8.66 4.09 -3.47
N GLY A 32 9.28 4.24 -4.65
CA GLY A 32 8.86 5.22 -5.64
C GLY A 32 7.73 4.71 -6.53
N ASP A 33 7.63 5.27 -7.74
CA ASP A 33 6.57 5.01 -8.71
C ASP A 33 6.44 3.52 -9.05
N ILE A 34 5.19 3.03 -9.11
CA ILE A 34 4.88 1.64 -9.46
C ILE A 34 4.23 1.56 -10.85
N HIS A 35 3.42 2.55 -11.21
CA HIS A 35 2.73 2.65 -12.49
C HIS A 35 2.08 1.35 -12.97
N GLY A 36 1.32 0.66 -12.12
CA GLY A 36 0.59 -0.56 -12.51
C GLY A 36 1.48 -1.77 -12.87
N GLN A 37 2.75 -1.77 -12.43
CA GLN A 37 3.68 -2.89 -12.57
C GLN A 37 3.52 -3.88 -11.42
N PHE A 38 2.41 -4.63 -11.42
CA PHE A 38 2.03 -5.51 -10.31
C PHE A 38 3.10 -6.54 -9.92
N TYR A 39 3.78 -7.17 -10.88
CA TYR A 39 4.81 -8.17 -10.58
C TYR A 39 6.05 -7.54 -9.94
N ASP A 40 6.40 -6.31 -10.30
CA ASP A 40 7.49 -5.58 -9.68
C ASP A 40 7.11 -5.18 -8.25
N LEU A 41 5.85 -4.81 -8.00
CA LEU A 41 5.34 -4.60 -6.64
C LEU A 41 5.47 -5.86 -5.77
N LEU A 42 5.12 -7.04 -6.30
CA LEU A 42 5.33 -8.30 -5.57
C LEU A 42 6.81 -8.54 -5.25
N LYS A 43 7.69 -8.21 -6.19
CA LYS A 43 9.14 -8.34 -5.99
C LYS A 43 9.67 -7.38 -4.93
N ILE A 44 9.13 -6.16 -4.86
CA ILE A 44 9.46 -5.18 -3.81
C ILE A 44 9.16 -5.78 -2.43
N PHE A 45 8.00 -6.40 -2.23
CA PHE A 45 7.67 -7.04 -0.96
C PHE A 45 8.54 -8.27 -0.65
N GLU A 46 8.92 -9.03 -1.68
CA GLU A 46 9.82 -10.18 -1.51
C GLU A 46 11.23 -9.76 -1.07
N VAL A 47 11.76 -8.66 -1.64
CA VAL A 47 13.12 -8.18 -1.38
C VAL A 47 13.20 -7.26 -0.16
N GLY A 48 12.21 -6.39 0.02
CA GLY A 48 12.16 -5.42 1.12
C GLY A 48 11.80 -6.05 2.46
N GLY A 49 11.14 -7.21 2.45
CA GLY A 49 10.70 -7.93 3.64
C GLY A 49 9.18 -7.99 3.78
N SER A 50 8.68 -9.00 4.47
CA SER A 50 7.23 -9.18 4.65
C SER A 50 6.62 -8.15 5.59
N LEU A 51 5.35 -7.85 5.37
CA LEU A 51 4.49 -7.20 6.35
C LEU A 51 3.99 -8.26 7.35
N PRO A 52 3.89 -7.95 8.66
CA PRO A 52 4.05 -6.63 9.28
C PRO A 52 5.47 -6.30 9.79
N GLU A 53 6.46 -7.18 9.57
CA GLU A 53 7.81 -7.01 10.13
C GLU A 53 8.55 -5.79 9.56
N THR A 54 8.24 -5.43 8.31
CA THR A 54 8.82 -4.28 7.60
C THR A 54 7.77 -3.18 7.40
N SER A 55 8.15 -1.93 7.65
CA SER A 55 7.32 -0.75 7.33
C SER A 55 7.67 -0.22 5.94
N TYR A 56 6.65 0.18 5.17
CA TYR A 56 6.78 0.69 3.81
C TYR A 56 6.19 2.10 3.70
N VAL A 57 6.86 2.96 2.94
CA VAL A 57 6.36 4.28 2.55
C VAL A 57 6.34 4.34 1.02
N PHE A 58 5.16 4.57 0.43
CA PHE A 58 5.01 4.70 -1.01
C PHE A 58 4.76 6.17 -1.40
N MET A 59 5.54 6.67 -2.36
CA MET A 59 5.54 8.10 -2.71
C MET A 59 4.45 8.51 -3.73
N GLY A 60 3.63 7.58 -4.21
CA GLY A 60 2.55 7.84 -5.17
C GLY A 60 2.74 7.13 -6.51
N ASP A 61 2.09 7.64 -7.55
CA ASP A 61 2.17 7.13 -8.93
C ASP A 61 1.98 5.61 -9.07
N PHE A 62 0.89 5.12 -8.49
CA PHE A 62 0.53 3.70 -8.47
C PHE A 62 -0.02 3.17 -9.80
N VAL A 63 -0.57 4.04 -10.67
CA VAL A 63 -1.41 3.68 -11.82
C VAL A 63 -0.94 4.33 -13.13
N ASP A 64 -1.75 4.20 -14.18
CA ASP A 64 -1.68 4.81 -15.52
C ASP A 64 -0.82 4.11 -16.60
N ARG A 65 0.44 3.73 -16.36
CA ARG A 65 1.30 3.24 -17.46
C ARG A 65 1.30 1.72 -17.64
N GLY A 66 1.09 0.98 -16.57
CA GLY A 66 1.15 -0.47 -16.52
C GLY A 66 -0.23 -1.12 -16.67
N ARG A 67 -0.21 -2.37 -17.17
CA ARG A 67 -1.40 -3.15 -17.49
C ARG A 67 -2.20 -3.61 -16.26
N TYR A 68 -1.58 -3.63 -15.08
CA TYR A 68 -2.14 -4.21 -13.87
C TYR A 68 -2.40 -3.16 -12.78
N SER A 69 -2.87 -1.98 -13.21
CA SER A 69 -3.14 -0.84 -12.31
C SER A 69 -4.20 -1.18 -11.25
N LEU A 70 -5.24 -1.94 -11.61
CA LEU A 70 -6.30 -2.34 -10.69
C LEU A 70 -5.77 -3.28 -9.61
N GLU A 71 -4.99 -4.29 -9.99
CA GLU A 71 -4.39 -5.27 -9.08
C GLU A 71 -3.37 -4.61 -8.16
N THR A 72 -2.54 -3.71 -8.72
CA THR A 72 -1.55 -2.92 -7.97
C THR A 72 -2.22 -2.09 -6.88
N LEU A 73 -3.22 -1.28 -7.27
CA LEU A 73 -3.94 -0.45 -6.31
C LEU A 73 -4.70 -1.28 -5.29
N THR A 74 -5.41 -2.32 -5.73
CA THR A 74 -6.20 -3.18 -4.84
C THR A 74 -5.32 -3.83 -3.77
N LEU A 75 -4.14 -4.35 -4.15
CA LEU A 75 -3.22 -4.96 -3.19
C LEU A 75 -2.71 -3.96 -2.15
N LEU A 76 -2.28 -2.77 -2.58
CA LEU A 76 -1.81 -1.70 -1.69
C LEU A 76 -2.90 -1.28 -0.70
N LEU A 77 -4.12 -1.07 -1.19
CA LEU A 77 -5.26 -0.70 -0.36
C LEU A 77 -5.62 -1.80 0.66
N LEU A 78 -5.61 -3.07 0.24
CA LEU A 78 -5.86 -4.19 1.16
C LEU A 78 -4.79 -4.26 2.26
N TYR A 79 -3.53 -4.02 1.93
CA TYR A 79 -2.48 -3.98 2.95
C TYR A 79 -2.56 -2.74 3.85
N LYS A 80 -2.97 -1.56 3.33
CA LYS A 80 -3.25 -0.39 4.18
C LYS A 80 -4.36 -0.68 5.18
N VAL A 81 -5.44 -1.35 4.78
CA VAL A 81 -6.53 -1.74 5.71
C VAL A 81 -6.04 -2.77 6.73
N LYS A 82 -5.22 -3.73 6.30
CA LYS A 82 -4.74 -4.81 7.16
C LYS A 82 -3.65 -4.36 8.14
N TYR A 83 -2.79 -3.45 7.72
CA TYR A 83 -1.63 -2.96 8.46
C TYR A 83 -1.51 -1.42 8.37
N PRO A 84 -2.47 -0.65 8.92
CA PRO A 84 -2.56 0.80 8.73
C PRO A 84 -1.32 1.57 9.20
N GLU A 85 -0.66 1.08 10.24
CA GLU A 85 0.56 1.66 10.84
C GLU A 85 1.87 1.24 10.13
N ARG A 86 1.79 0.36 9.13
CA ARG A 86 2.97 -0.20 8.44
C ARG A 86 3.06 0.17 6.97
N ILE A 87 1.97 0.63 6.37
CA ILE A 87 1.95 1.18 5.01
C ILE A 87 1.51 2.63 5.08
N THR A 88 2.36 3.53 4.62
CA THR A 88 2.07 4.96 4.45
C THR A 88 2.16 5.32 2.97
#